data_AF-A0A0P0RQS8-F1
#
_entry.id   AF-A0A0P0RQS8-F1
#
_cell.length_a   1.000
_cell.length_b   1.000
_cell.length_c   1.000
_cell.angle_alpha   90.00
_cell.angle_beta   90.00
_cell.angle_gamma   90.00
#
_symmetry.space_group_name_H-M   'P 1'
#
loop_
_entity.id
_entity.type
_entity.pdbx_description
1 polymer ?
#
loop_
_entity_poly.entity_id
_entity_poly.type
_entity_poly.pdbx_seq_one_letter_code
_entity_poly.pdbx_strand_id
1 'polypeptide(L)'
;MSRPAAVSADQIRATVLAMLAEAGDASPSAGAAGAATPVTRERFRRAVSVRRLRARLGAGDPAVLSRALNAIEAELVQAGLTQVALPGLPDAIAEQMRALWAAAVSVQLDDVVRLRQHAQQVAADADTARHDADVRCEMLRVELGELRERLTARDAELADLRARTASAVERAGALTTASADLQSRLDAARTTLETVQATHATELADMRARYDGLSKRLLQETEHQRHALATERERLTTQLADAHTRIAALEGLRERLLDEVASGRDAHRQATAEAAALSAVVTEQRRTLAALHSQQTILTQPATPRRPARLHPARSVPPGHAAAVAAAPRPPSRPPGTPGTPRPSHLRRRPSP
;
A
#
# COMPACT_ATOMS: atom_id res chain seq x y z
N MET A 1 64.85 -89.80 -42.85
CA MET A 1 65.67 -89.12 -41.83
C MET A 1 65.89 -90.04 -40.66
N SER A 2 67.13 -90.39 -40.35
CA SER A 2 67.47 -91.35 -39.30
C SER A 2 67.19 -90.76 -37.91
N ARG A 3 66.55 -91.54 -37.03
CA ARG A 3 66.28 -91.16 -35.65
C ARG A 3 67.63 -91.08 -34.90
N PRO A 4 67.97 -89.98 -34.20
CA PRO A 4 69.18 -89.95 -33.39
C PRO A 4 69.07 -91.00 -32.28
N ALA A 5 70.16 -91.72 -32.02
CA ALA A 5 70.20 -92.73 -30.96
C ALA A 5 69.90 -92.08 -29.60
N ALA A 6 69.01 -92.70 -28.82
CA ALA A 6 68.71 -92.25 -27.47
C ALA A 6 69.89 -92.61 -26.56
N VAL A 7 70.68 -91.61 -26.18
CA VAL A 7 71.78 -91.78 -25.21
C VAL A 7 71.19 -92.21 -23.86
N SER A 8 71.70 -93.31 -23.29
CA SER A 8 71.22 -93.82 -22.01
C SER A 8 71.76 -93.01 -20.82
N ALA A 9 71.07 -93.09 -19.67
CA ALA A 9 71.51 -92.45 -18.44
C ALA A 9 72.90 -92.95 -18.00
N ASP A 10 73.17 -94.25 -18.14
CA ASP A 10 74.47 -94.85 -17.80
C ASP A 10 75.58 -94.40 -18.75
N GLN A 11 75.29 -94.19 -20.04
CA GLN A 11 76.24 -93.66 -21.01
C GLN A 11 76.58 -92.19 -20.70
N ILE A 12 75.61 -91.39 -20.23
CA ILE A 12 75.86 -90.05 -19.68
C ILE A 12 76.72 -90.16 -18.40
N ARG A 13 76.38 -91.05 -17.46
CA ARG A 13 77.11 -91.21 -16.20
C ARG A 13 78.56 -91.63 -16.41
N ALA A 14 78.81 -92.61 -17.28
CA ALA A 14 80.14 -93.08 -17.64
C ALA A 14 80.98 -92.01 -18.34
N THR A 15 80.40 -91.23 -19.26
CA THR A 15 81.13 -90.14 -19.93
C THR A 15 81.40 -88.95 -19.01
N VAL A 16 80.50 -88.64 -18.06
CA VAL A 16 80.73 -87.65 -17.00
C VAL A 16 81.86 -88.10 -16.07
N LEU A 17 81.87 -89.37 -15.63
CA LEU A 17 82.94 -89.93 -14.80
C LEU A 17 84.29 -89.93 -15.54
N ALA A 18 84.32 -90.30 -16.82
CA ALA A 18 85.53 -90.23 -17.64
C ALA A 18 86.06 -88.78 -17.76
N MET A 19 85.19 -87.80 -18.00
CA MET A 19 85.58 -86.38 -18.03
C MET A 19 86.08 -85.86 -16.68
N LEU A 20 85.63 -86.43 -15.56
CA LEU A 20 86.11 -86.08 -14.21
C LEU A 20 87.47 -86.73 -13.90
N ALA A 21 87.72 -87.94 -14.42
CA ALA A 21 89.02 -88.60 -14.35
C ALA A 21 90.07 -87.85 -15.18
N GLU A 22 89.77 -87.56 -16.46
CA GLU A 22 90.62 -86.73 -17.33
C GLU A 22 90.96 -85.35 -16.69
N ALA A 23 89.98 -84.73 -16.03
CA ALA A 23 90.17 -83.48 -15.31
C ALA A 23 90.81 -83.64 -13.91
N GLY A 24 91.02 -84.87 -13.45
CA GLY A 24 91.81 -85.21 -12.27
C GLY A 24 93.29 -85.34 -12.60
N ASP A 25 93.62 -86.11 -13.65
CA ASP A 25 94.99 -86.29 -14.13
C ASP A 25 95.62 -84.97 -14.59
N ALA A 26 94.80 -84.04 -15.11
CA ALA A 26 95.22 -82.71 -15.55
C ALA A 26 95.54 -81.70 -14.40
N SER A 27 95.55 -82.12 -13.13
CA SER A 27 95.72 -81.22 -11.96
C SER A 27 96.91 -81.60 -11.07
N PRO A 28 98.17 -81.37 -11.51
CA PRO A 28 99.39 -81.82 -10.82
C PRO A 28 99.76 -80.95 -9.60
N SER A 29 98.91 -80.89 -8.57
CA SER A 29 99.15 -80.03 -7.39
C SER A 29 98.56 -80.56 -6.06
N ALA A 30 98.81 -81.83 -5.72
CA ALA A 30 98.80 -82.33 -4.34
C ALA A 30 99.67 -83.60 -4.22
N GLY A 31 100.34 -83.78 -3.09
CA GLY A 31 101.32 -84.86 -2.89
C GLY A 31 100.71 -86.27 -2.75
N ALA A 32 101.52 -87.28 -3.07
CA ALA A 32 101.13 -88.68 -3.10
C ALA A 32 100.70 -89.27 -1.73
N ALA A 33 99.48 -89.85 -1.67
CA ALA A 33 99.14 -90.96 -0.78
C ALA A 33 97.75 -91.58 -1.11
N GLY A 34 97.60 -92.28 -2.24
CA GLY A 34 96.59 -93.33 -2.48
C GLY A 34 95.08 -93.01 -2.46
N ALA A 35 94.64 -91.89 -1.90
CA ALA A 35 93.22 -91.56 -1.71
C ALA A 35 92.68 -90.66 -2.84
N ALA A 36 91.48 -90.97 -3.32
CA ALA A 36 90.81 -90.17 -4.34
C ALA A 36 90.45 -88.78 -3.79
N THR A 37 90.84 -87.71 -4.48
CA THR A 37 90.50 -86.34 -4.08
C THR A 37 89.01 -86.08 -4.27
N PRO A 38 88.25 -85.63 -3.24
CA PRO A 38 86.79 -85.57 -3.29
C PRO A 38 86.28 -84.61 -4.37
N VAL A 39 85.14 -84.96 -4.98
CA VAL A 39 84.53 -84.20 -6.07
C VAL A 39 83.72 -83.03 -5.50
N THR A 40 84.37 -81.86 -5.39
CA THR A 40 83.68 -80.63 -5.00
C THR A 40 82.83 -80.06 -6.13
N ARG A 41 81.77 -79.33 -5.78
CA ARG A 41 80.79 -78.77 -6.73
C ARG A 41 81.43 -77.87 -7.80
N GLU A 42 82.43 -77.09 -7.41
CA GLU A 42 83.18 -76.25 -8.34
C GLU A 42 84.04 -77.06 -9.31
N ARG A 43 84.70 -78.12 -8.83
CA ARG A 43 85.49 -79.03 -9.68
C ARG A 43 84.62 -79.69 -10.74
N PHE A 44 83.44 -80.18 -10.35
CA PHE A 44 82.46 -80.75 -11.26
C PHE A 44 82.09 -79.75 -12.38
N ARG A 45 81.73 -78.52 -12.02
CA ARG A 45 81.31 -77.46 -12.97
C ARG A 45 82.44 -76.92 -13.85
N ARG A 46 83.70 -76.97 -13.41
CA ARG A 46 84.88 -76.57 -14.21
C ARG A 46 85.27 -77.65 -15.23
N ALA A 47 85.14 -78.92 -14.86
CA ALA A 47 85.41 -80.06 -15.75
C ALA A 47 84.26 -80.29 -16.75
N VAL A 48 83.04 -80.39 -16.25
CA VAL A 48 81.86 -80.89 -16.97
C VAL A 48 80.88 -79.76 -17.27
N SER A 49 80.43 -79.69 -18.53
CA SER A 49 79.39 -78.76 -18.96
C SER A 49 78.52 -79.39 -20.04
N VAL A 50 77.26 -78.97 -20.15
CA VAL A 50 76.29 -79.48 -21.15
C VAL A 50 76.87 -79.48 -22.57
N ARG A 51 77.65 -78.44 -22.91
CA ARG A 51 78.31 -78.31 -24.23
C ARG A 51 79.43 -79.33 -24.43
N ARG A 52 80.30 -79.57 -23.44
CA ARG A 52 81.37 -80.59 -23.53
C ARG A 52 80.80 -82.00 -23.53
N LEU A 53 79.81 -82.27 -22.67
CA LEU A 53 79.12 -83.56 -22.59
C LEU A 53 78.44 -83.92 -23.92
N ARG A 54 77.67 -82.98 -24.50
CA ARG A 54 77.04 -83.18 -25.82
C ARG A 54 78.06 -83.37 -26.94
N ALA A 55 79.23 -82.73 -26.87
CA ALA A 55 80.31 -82.93 -27.84
C ALA A 55 80.96 -84.33 -27.73
N ARG A 56 81.10 -84.88 -26.52
CA ARG A 56 81.58 -86.26 -26.30
C ARG A 56 80.55 -87.34 -26.68
N LEU A 57 79.25 -87.05 -26.55
CA LEU A 57 78.16 -87.98 -26.84
C LEU A 57 77.64 -87.93 -28.29
N GLY A 58 78.01 -86.90 -29.06
CA GLY A 58 77.57 -86.69 -30.46
C GLY A 58 76.09 -86.28 -30.62
N ALA A 59 75.21 -86.70 -29.72
CA ALA A 59 73.78 -86.39 -29.70
C ALA A 59 73.27 -86.10 -28.27
N GLY A 60 72.03 -85.60 -28.17
CA GLY A 60 71.34 -85.38 -26.90
C GLY A 60 70.63 -84.02 -26.79
N ASP A 61 69.48 -84.01 -26.12
CA ASP A 61 68.70 -82.80 -25.83
C ASP A 61 69.33 -82.04 -24.65
N PRO A 62 69.63 -80.73 -24.77
CA PRO A 62 70.26 -79.95 -23.71
C PRO A 62 69.43 -79.86 -22.43
N ALA A 63 68.09 -79.93 -22.49
CA ALA A 63 67.21 -79.86 -21.33
C ALA A 63 67.10 -81.19 -20.57
N VAL A 64 67.41 -82.32 -21.23
CA VAL A 64 67.55 -83.63 -20.58
C VAL A 64 68.96 -83.77 -20.00
N LEU A 65 69.99 -83.39 -20.77
CA LEU A 65 71.38 -83.41 -20.34
C LEU A 65 71.63 -82.50 -19.13
N SER A 66 70.96 -81.34 -19.02
CA SER A 66 71.09 -80.47 -17.84
C SER A 66 70.48 -81.06 -16.57
N ARG A 67 69.32 -81.74 -16.66
CA ARG A 67 68.71 -82.45 -15.53
C ARG A 67 69.57 -83.63 -15.08
N ALA A 68 70.05 -84.44 -16.04
CA ALA A 68 70.95 -85.55 -15.75
C ALA A 68 72.26 -85.06 -15.11
N LEU A 69 72.86 -83.97 -15.63
CA LEU A 69 74.05 -83.37 -15.03
C LEU A 69 73.78 -82.81 -13.63
N ASN A 70 72.64 -82.17 -13.37
CA ASN A 70 72.32 -81.67 -12.03
C ASN A 70 72.08 -82.82 -11.02
N ALA A 71 71.51 -83.93 -11.46
CA ALA A 71 71.37 -85.13 -10.64
C ALA A 71 72.75 -85.75 -10.32
N ILE A 72 73.61 -85.94 -11.33
CA ILE A 72 74.95 -86.49 -11.16
C ILE A 72 75.86 -85.52 -10.37
N GLU A 73 75.68 -84.20 -10.51
CA GLU A 73 76.34 -83.19 -9.65
C GLU A 73 75.96 -83.40 -8.18
N ALA A 74 74.67 -83.58 -7.88
CA ALA A 74 74.20 -83.82 -6.52
C ALA A 74 74.73 -85.15 -5.96
N GLU A 75 74.60 -86.25 -6.72
CA GLU A 75 75.10 -87.58 -6.32
C GLU A 75 76.61 -87.57 -6.03
N LEU A 76 77.43 -87.01 -6.92
CA LEU A 76 78.89 -87.02 -6.78
C LEU A 76 79.40 -86.03 -5.73
N VAL A 77 78.73 -84.89 -5.54
CA VAL A 77 79.07 -83.98 -4.42
C VAL A 77 78.64 -84.58 -3.09
N GLN A 78 77.51 -85.29 -3.02
CA GLN A 78 77.07 -85.96 -1.80
C GLN A 78 77.96 -87.16 -1.45
N ALA A 79 78.38 -87.98 -2.43
CA ALA A 79 79.39 -89.01 -2.26
C ALA A 79 80.78 -88.44 -1.91
N GLY A 80 81.15 -87.29 -2.51
CA GLY A 80 82.38 -86.59 -2.17
C GLY A 80 82.39 -86.07 -0.73
N LEU A 81 81.23 -85.60 -0.22
CA LEU A 81 81.07 -85.16 1.17
C LEU A 81 81.09 -86.31 2.18
N THR A 82 80.54 -87.49 1.85
CA THR A 82 80.66 -88.66 2.75
C THR A 82 82.08 -89.23 2.79
N GLN A 83 82.92 -88.94 1.80
CA GLN A 83 84.34 -89.34 1.71
C GLN A 83 85.33 -88.31 2.26
N VAL A 84 84.89 -87.18 2.85
CA VAL A 84 85.81 -86.26 3.55
C VAL A 84 86.18 -86.83 4.92
N ALA A 85 87.07 -87.81 4.93
CA ALA A 85 87.73 -88.30 6.13
C ALA A 85 88.72 -87.24 6.65
N LEU A 86 88.48 -86.73 7.86
CA LEU A 86 89.44 -85.87 8.55
C LEU A 86 90.62 -86.76 9.00
N PRO A 87 91.85 -86.54 8.48
CA PRO A 87 92.95 -87.46 8.70
C PRO A 87 93.34 -87.52 10.19
N GLY A 88 93.29 -88.72 10.78
CA GLY A 88 93.62 -88.97 12.19
C GLY A 88 92.42 -89.15 13.13
N LEU A 89 91.18 -88.98 12.66
CA LEU A 89 89.98 -89.29 13.44
C LEU A 89 89.45 -90.71 13.12
N PRO A 90 89.21 -91.59 14.12
CA PRO A 90 88.56 -92.87 13.91
C PRO A 90 87.15 -92.71 13.31
N ASP A 91 86.77 -93.59 12.37
CA ASP A 91 85.56 -93.45 11.56
C ASP A 91 84.28 -93.27 12.40
N ALA A 92 84.13 -94.03 13.49
CA ALA A 92 82.99 -93.91 14.40
C ALA A 92 82.86 -92.51 15.04
N ILE A 93 83.98 -91.83 15.31
CA ILE A 93 83.98 -90.44 15.83
C ILE A 93 83.68 -89.47 14.69
N ALA A 94 84.19 -89.71 13.48
CA ALA A 94 83.86 -88.93 12.30
C ALA A 94 82.37 -89.07 11.91
N GLU A 95 81.74 -90.23 12.12
CA GLU A 95 80.29 -90.43 11.97
C GLU A 95 79.49 -89.68 13.05
N GLN A 96 79.88 -89.80 14.33
CA GLN A 96 79.23 -89.06 15.42
C GLN A 96 79.32 -87.54 15.23
N MET A 97 80.48 -87.02 14.82
CA MET A 97 80.66 -85.59 14.51
C MET A 97 79.82 -85.15 13.31
N ARG A 98 79.69 -85.98 12.26
CA ARG A 98 78.79 -85.71 11.13
C ARG A 98 77.32 -85.73 11.54
N ALA A 99 76.91 -86.65 12.42
CA ALA A 99 75.55 -86.71 12.94
C ALA A 99 75.21 -85.50 13.84
N LEU A 100 76.12 -85.12 14.75
CA LEU A 100 75.99 -83.93 15.59
C LEU A 100 75.94 -82.65 14.75
N TRP A 101 76.79 -82.52 13.72
CA TRP A 101 76.75 -81.37 12.82
C TRP A 101 75.48 -81.32 11.98
N ALA A 102 75.01 -82.45 11.46
CA ALA A 102 73.74 -82.54 10.74
C ALA A 102 72.54 -82.15 11.62
N ALA A 103 72.51 -82.58 12.89
CA ALA A 103 71.49 -82.21 13.86
C ALA A 103 71.55 -80.72 14.26
N ALA A 104 72.76 -80.16 14.42
CA ALA A 104 72.94 -78.74 14.69
C ALA A 104 72.48 -77.87 13.50
N VAL A 105 72.81 -78.30 12.26
CA VAL A 105 72.38 -77.64 11.03
C VAL A 105 70.87 -77.79 10.81
N SER A 106 70.25 -78.93 11.15
CA SER A 106 68.79 -79.06 11.04
C SER A 106 68.07 -78.13 12.01
N VAL A 107 68.51 -78.05 13.28
CA VAL A 107 67.94 -77.10 14.27
C VAL A 107 68.11 -75.65 13.79
N GLN A 108 69.27 -75.28 13.24
CA GLN A 108 69.47 -73.93 12.68
C GLN A 108 68.58 -73.66 11.46
N LEU A 109 68.34 -74.65 10.60
CA LEU A 109 67.41 -74.53 9.47
C LEU A 109 65.95 -74.41 9.94
N ASP A 110 65.56 -75.19 10.95
CA ASP A 110 64.23 -75.12 11.56
C ASP A 110 63.99 -73.75 12.21
N ASP A 111 64.96 -73.20 12.95
CA ASP A 111 64.85 -71.85 13.51
C ASP A 111 64.83 -70.77 12.43
N VAL A 112 65.58 -70.90 11.33
CA VAL A 112 65.49 -69.99 10.17
C VAL A 112 64.12 -70.10 9.48
N VAL A 113 63.53 -71.30 9.39
CA VAL A 113 62.18 -71.50 8.86
C VAL A 113 61.13 -70.87 9.78
N ARG A 114 61.25 -71.04 11.11
CA ARG A 114 60.35 -70.44 12.10
C ARG A 114 60.46 -68.91 12.12
N LEU A 115 61.67 -68.36 12.06
CA LEU A 115 61.91 -66.92 11.94
C LEU A 115 61.31 -66.36 10.64
N ARG A 116 61.47 -67.08 9.52
CA ARG A 116 60.85 -66.71 8.24
C ARG A 116 59.33 -66.75 8.31
N GLN A 117 58.73 -67.80 8.86
CA GLN A 117 57.28 -67.91 9.05
C GLN A 117 56.75 -66.79 9.94
N HIS A 118 57.42 -66.50 11.06
CA HIS A 118 57.05 -65.42 11.96
C HIS A 118 57.18 -64.04 11.29
N ALA A 119 58.25 -63.79 10.54
CA ALA A 119 58.41 -62.54 9.77
C ALA A 119 57.37 -62.39 8.65
N GLN A 120 56.98 -63.49 8.00
CA GLN A 120 55.89 -63.50 7.01
C GLN A 120 54.52 -63.23 7.67
N GLN A 121 54.28 -63.78 8.86
CA GLN A 121 53.07 -63.51 9.64
C GLN A 121 53.02 -62.04 10.10
N VAL A 122 54.08 -61.52 10.71
CA VAL A 122 54.16 -60.11 11.15
C VAL A 122 54.03 -59.14 9.98
N ALA A 123 54.52 -59.49 8.78
CA ALA A 123 54.29 -58.71 7.57
C ALA A 123 52.80 -58.72 7.15
N ALA A 124 52.15 -59.88 7.14
CA ALA A 124 50.73 -60.00 6.83
C ALA A 124 49.85 -59.25 7.86
N ASP A 125 50.15 -59.36 9.15
CA ASP A 125 49.46 -58.67 10.24
C ASP A 125 49.67 -57.14 10.16
N ALA A 126 50.83 -56.68 9.69
CA ALA A 126 51.08 -55.27 9.44
C ALA A 126 50.34 -54.74 8.21
N ASP A 127 50.21 -55.54 7.15
CA ASP A 127 49.52 -55.15 5.91
C ASP A 127 47.99 -55.19 6.06
N THR A 128 47.42 -56.09 6.87
CA THR A 128 46.01 -56.01 7.27
C THR A 128 45.74 -54.80 8.16
N ALA A 129 46.58 -54.55 9.17
CA ALA A 129 46.44 -53.37 10.03
C ALA A 129 46.55 -52.04 9.28
N ARG A 130 47.38 -51.98 8.21
CA ARG A 130 47.43 -50.86 7.26
C ARG A 130 46.13 -50.74 6.48
N HIS A 131 45.66 -51.81 5.85
CA HIS A 131 44.42 -51.80 5.07
C HIS A 131 43.21 -51.37 5.92
N ASP A 132 43.09 -51.88 7.14
CA ASP A 132 42.05 -51.46 8.09
C ASP A 132 42.16 -49.97 8.46
N ALA A 133 43.38 -49.43 8.54
CA ALA A 133 43.60 -48.00 8.81
C ALA A 133 43.24 -47.13 7.60
N ASP A 134 43.59 -47.56 6.38
CA ASP A 134 43.24 -46.88 5.13
C ASP A 134 41.71 -46.85 4.91
N VAL A 135 41.03 -47.99 5.13
CA VAL A 135 39.56 -48.09 5.05
C VAL A 135 38.88 -47.17 6.07
N ARG A 136 39.39 -47.10 7.32
CA ARG A 136 38.91 -46.13 8.33
C ARG A 136 39.18 -44.68 7.92
N CYS A 137 40.31 -44.40 7.27
CA CYS A 137 40.61 -43.06 6.76
C CYS A 137 39.67 -42.64 5.62
N GLU A 138 39.32 -43.55 4.70
CA GLU A 138 38.33 -43.24 3.65
C GLU A 138 36.92 -43.09 4.22
N MET A 139 36.50 -43.94 5.16
CA MET A 139 35.21 -43.78 5.87
C MET A 139 35.11 -42.40 6.54
N LEU A 140 36.14 -41.99 7.29
CA LEU A 140 36.21 -40.68 7.93
C LEU A 140 36.27 -39.52 6.91
N ARG A 141 36.87 -39.71 5.73
CA ARG A 141 36.86 -38.72 4.63
C ARG A 141 35.44 -38.52 4.08
N VAL A 142 34.68 -39.59 3.90
CA VAL A 142 33.28 -39.54 3.44
C VAL A 142 32.38 -38.88 4.48
N GLU A 143 32.45 -39.32 5.75
CA GLU A 143 31.68 -38.71 6.85
C GLU A 143 31.94 -37.21 7.00
N LEU A 144 33.21 -36.79 6.90
CA LEU A 144 33.62 -35.38 6.97
C LEU A 144 33.13 -34.60 5.73
N GLY A 145 33.08 -35.24 4.56
CA GLY A 145 32.43 -34.72 3.36
C GLY A 145 30.94 -34.45 3.58
N GLU A 146 30.17 -35.46 4.01
CA GLU A 146 28.75 -35.33 4.30
C GLU A 146 28.46 -34.26 5.37
N LEU A 147 29.27 -34.18 6.43
CA LEU A 147 29.12 -33.16 7.47
C LEU A 147 29.37 -31.75 6.93
N ARG A 148 30.30 -31.56 6.00
CA ARG A 148 30.51 -30.28 5.30
C ARG A 148 29.33 -29.92 4.41
N GLU A 149 28.81 -30.87 3.63
CA GLU A 149 27.64 -30.64 2.77
C GLU A 149 26.41 -30.25 3.61
N ARG A 150 26.10 -31.01 4.66
CA ARG A 150 25.01 -30.71 5.62
C ARG A 150 25.18 -29.35 6.28
N LEU A 151 26.41 -28.93 6.61
CA LEU A 151 26.70 -27.61 7.14
C LEU A 151 26.44 -26.51 6.11
N THR A 152 26.93 -26.65 4.88
CA THR A 152 26.68 -25.66 3.82
C THR A 152 25.20 -25.52 3.45
N ALA A 153 24.43 -26.62 3.50
CA ALA A 153 22.98 -26.59 3.32
C ALA A 153 22.27 -25.83 4.46
N ARG A 154 22.68 -26.06 5.72
CA ARG A 154 22.17 -25.31 6.88
C ARG A 154 22.53 -23.82 6.83
N ASP A 155 23.73 -23.46 6.39
CA ASP A 155 24.13 -22.06 6.21
C ASP A 155 23.33 -21.36 5.11
N ALA A 156 23.05 -22.06 4.00
CA ALA A 156 22.17 -21.56 2.95
C ALA A 156 20.74 -21.33 3.46
N GLU A 157 20.16 -22.30 4.19
CA GLU A 157 18.84 -22.16 4.83
C GLU A 157 18.81 -20.98 5.83
N LEU A 158 19.87 -20.78 6.61
CA LEU A 158 19.98 -19.66 7.55
C LEU A 158 20.11 -18.31 6.84
N ALA A 159 20.80 -18.24 5.69
CA ALA A 159 20.84 -17.03 4.86
C ALA A 159 19.45 -16.71 4.28
N ASP A 160 18.74 -17.73 3.78
CA ASP A 160 17.38 -17.63 3.25
C ASP A 160 16.39 -17.14 4.31
N LEU A 161 16.44 -17.71 5.52
CA LEU A 161 15.61 -17.30 6.65
C LEU A 161 15.92 -15.86 7.11
N ARG A 162 17.19 -15.44 7.10
CA ARG A 162 17.58 -14.05 7.37
C ARG A 162 17.02 -13.08 6.32
N ALA A 163 17.11 -13.40 5.04
CA ALA A 163 16.54 -12.58 3.95
C ALA A 163 15.00 -12.48 4.01
N ARG A 164 14.32 -13.60 4.29
CA ARG A 164 12.87 -13.64 4.52
C ARG A 164 12.45 -12.83 5.77
N THR A 165 13.30 -12.81 6.80
CA THR A 165 13.07 -12.02 8.02
C THR A 165 13.26 -10.53 7.77
N ALA A 166 14.34 -10.11 7.09
CA ALA A 166 14.57 -8.71 6.72
C ALA A 166 13.41 -8.14 5.89
N SER A 167 13.02 -8.84 4.81
CA SER A 167 11.89 -8.43 3.97
C SER A 167 10.52 -8.52 4.66
N ALA A 168 10.38 -9.25 5.78
CA ALA A 168 9.20 -9.19 6.63
C ALA A 168 9.21 -7.95 7.55
N VAL A 169 10.36 -7.58 8.12
CA VAL A 169 10.55 -6.37 8.93
C VAL A 169 10.33 -5.10 8.09
N GLU A 170 10.86 -5.05 6.87
CA GLU A 170 10.64 -3.94 5.92
C GLU A 170 9.14 -3.74 5.62
N ARG A 171 8.41 -4.83 5.32
CA ARG A 171 6.96 -4.79 5.08
C ARG A 171 6.19 -4.39 6.34
N ALA A 172 6.59 -4.85 7.52
CA ALA A 172 5.97 -4.43 8.78
C ALA A 172 6.18 -2.93 9.05
N GLY A 173 7.38 -2.41 8.77
CA GLY A 173 7.68 -0.98 8.82
C GLY A 173 6.80 -0.16 7.87
N ALA A 174 6.71 -0.56 6.60
CA ALA A 174 5.88 0.10 5.59
C ALA A 174 4.37 0.08 5.93
N LEU A 175 3.87 -1.01 6.53
CA LEU A 175 2.49 -1.09 7.02
C LEU A 175 2.26 -0.22 8.27
N THR A 176 3.27 -0.05 9.11
CA THR A 176 3.22 0.80 10.32
C THR A 176 3.21 2.28 9.94
N THR A 177 4.03 2.71 8.97
CA THR A 177 3.97 4.08 8.46
C THR A 177 2.66 4.36 7.73
N ALA A 178 2.19 3.41 6.90
CA ALA A 178 0.91 3.57 6.20
C ALA A 178 -0.30 3.65 7.15
N SER A 179 -0.30 2.93 8.29
CA SER A 179 -1.37 3.04 9.28
C SER A 179 -1.31 4.34 10.08
N ALA A 180 -0.12 4.84 10.40
CA ALA A 180 0.08 6.16 11.01
C ALA A 180 -0.39 7.31 10.09
N ASP A 181 -0.08 7.24 8.79
CA ASP A 181 -0.56 8.17 7.76
C ASP A 181 -2.08 8.16 7.66
N LEU A 182 -2.71 6.98 7.66
CA LEU A 182 -4.16 6.85 7.62
C LEU A 182 -4.83 7.39 8.89
N GLN A 183 -4.25 7.14 10.07
CA GLN A 183 -4.74 7.69 11.34
C GLN A 183 -4.64 9.22 11.36
N SER A 184 -3.51 9.79 10.92
CA SER A 184 -3.32 11.24 10.81
C SER A 184 -4.36 11.88 9.87
N ARG A 185 -4.64 11.27 8.71
CA ARG A 185 -5.69 11.72 7.78
C ARG A 185 -7.09 11.60 8.39
N LEU A 186 -7.35 10.59 9.20
CA LEU A 186 -8.63 10.36 9.87
C LEU A 186 -8.88 11.44 10.94
N ASP A 187 -7.89 11.79 11.76
CA ASP A 187 -8.03 12.82 12.79
C ASP A 187 -8.03 14.24 12.20
N ALA A 188 -7.33 14.47 11.09
CA ALA A 188 -7.53 15.67 10.27
C ALA A 188 -8.96 15.76 9.70
N ALA A 189 -9.51 14.65 9.20
CA ALA A 189 -10.90 14.62 8.72
C ALA A 189 -11.91 14.91 9.86
N ARG A 190 -11.71 14.34 11.06
CA ARG A 190 -12.53 14.64 12.25
C ARG A 190 -12.53 16.12 12.61
N THR A 191 -11.35 16.72 12.75
CA THR A 191 -11.24 18.15 13.10
C THR A 191 -11.82 19.08 12.02
N THR A 192 -11.71 18.73 10.73
CA THR A 192 -12.43 19.47 9.67
C THR A 192 -13.95 19.29 9.72
N LEU A 193 -14.46 18.13 10.14
CA LEU A 193 -15.90 17.90 10.32
C LEU A 193 -16.43 18.68 11.53
N GLU A 194 -15.74 18.64 12.66
CA GLU A 194 -16.10 19.35 13.90
C GLU A 194 -16.12 20.87 13.69
N THR A 195 -15.11 21.42 13.02
CA THR A 195 -15.06 22.85 12.69
C THR A 195 -16.17 23.27 11.73
N VAL A 196 -16.48 22.47 10.70
CA VAL A 196 -17.61 22.73 9.78
C VAL A 196 -18.96 22.65 10.50
N GLN A 197 -19.15 21.68 11.41
CA GLN A 197 -20.36 21.58 12.25
C GLN A 197 -20.49 22.80 13.17
N ALA A 198 -19.40 23.25 13.79
CA ALA A 198 -19.40 24.45 14.62
C ALA A 198 -19.76 25.72 13.81
N THR A 199 -19.19 25.90 12.61
CA THR A 199 -19.54 27.05 11.75
C THR A 199 -21.01 27.01 11.31
N HIS A 200 -21.54 25.85 10.93
CA HIS A 200 -22.96 25.75 10.57
C HIS A 200 -23.89 25.98 11.77
N ALA A 201 -23.49 25.57 12.98
CA ALA A 201 -24.24 25.86 14.19
C ALA A 201 -24.29 27.37 14.48
N THR A 202 -23.18 28.11 14.30
CA THR A 202 -23.17 29.57 14.47
C THR A 202 -23.94 30.28 13.35
N GLU A 203 -23.80 29.88 12.09
CA GLU A 203 -24.58 30.42 10.97
C GLU A 203 -26.09 30.26 11.19
N LEU A 204 -26.55 29.09 11.66
CA LEU A 204 -27.95 28.84 11.97
C LEU A 204 -28.45 29.65 13.18
N ALA A 205 -27.60 29.87 14.20
CA ALA A 205 -27.93 30.74 15.33
C ALA A 205 -28.08 32.21 14.89
N ASP A 206 -27.14 32.71 14.09
CA ASP A 206 -27.15 34.05 13.51
C ASP A 206 -28.40 34.29 12.65
N MET A 207 -28.74 33.33 11.78
CA MET A 207 -29.91 33.44 10.90
C MET A 207 -31.23 33.42 11.68
N ARG A 208 -31.32 32.62 12.75
CA ARG A 208 -32.47 32.66 13.69
C ARG A 208 -32.56 34.01 14.40
N ALA A 209 -31.47 34.50 14.98
CA ALA A 209 -31.44 35.80 15.66
C ALA A 209 -31.83 36.98 14.74
N ARG A 210 -31.40 36.94 13.47
CA ARG A 210 -31.81 37.91 12.43
C ARG A 210 -33.30 37.79 12.10
N TYR A 211 -33.83 36.59 11.95
CA TYR A 211 -35.26 36.35 11.71
C TYR A 211 -36.12 36.84 12.89
N ASP A 212 -35.73 36.52 14.12
CA ASP A 212 -36.43 36.95 15.34
C ASP A 212 -36.34 38.46 15.56
N GLY A 213 -35.25 39.10 15.14
CA GLY A 213 -35.11 40.55 15.12
C GLY A 213 -36.02 41.21 14.09
N LEU A 214 -36.17 40.62 12.90
CA LEU A 214 -37.06 41.12 11.85
C LEU A 214 -38.54 40.91 12.18
N SER A 215 -38.91 39.76 12.75
CA SER A 215 -40.30 39.48 13.13
C SER A 215 -40.79 40.41 14.25
N LYS A 216 -39.95 40.66 15.27
CA LYS A 216 -40.24 41.65 16.33
C LYS A 216 -40.42 43.07 15.77
N ARG A 217 -39.53 43.50 14.86
CA ARG A 217 -39.65 44.80 14.17
C ARG A 217 -40.93 44.91 13.34
N LEU A 218 -41.29 43.85 12.61
CA LEU A 218 -42.52 43.84 11.81
C LEU A 218 -43.77 43.92 12.71
N LEU A 219 -43.80 43.21 13.84
CA LEU A 219 -44.89 43.34 14.81
C LEU A 219 -45.01 44.77 15.34
N GLN A 220 -43.91 45.34 15.85
CA GLN A 220 -43.84 46.73 16.34
C GLN A 220 -44.28 47.76 15.29
N GLU A 221 -43.86 47.60 14.05
CA GLU A 221 -44.26 48.47 12.93
C GLU A 221 -45.76 48.33 12.64
N THR A 222 -46.32 47.12 12.62
CA THR A 222 -47.78 46.94 12.45
C THR A 222 -48.60 47.45 13.64
N GLU A 223 -48.06 47.44 14.85
CA GLU A 223 -48.68 48.05 16.04
C GLU A 223 -48.66 49.57 15.95
N HIS A 224 -47.53 50.16 15.55
CA HIS A 224 -47.40 51.60 15.31
C HIS A 224 -48.36 52.08 14.20
N GLN A 225 -48.43 51.38 13.07
CA GLN A 225 -49.35 51.66 11.98
C GLN A 225 -50.83 51.55 12.41
N ARG A 226 -51.19 50.53 13.19
CA ARG A 226 -52.55 50.41 13.77
C ARG A 226 -52.88 51.59 14.69
N HIS A 227 -51.94 52.03 15.52
CA HIS A 227 -52.14 53.15 16.44
C HIS A 227 -52.27 54.48 15.69
N ALA A 228 -51.43 54.72 14.68
CA ALA A 228 -51.54 55.89 13.80
C ALA A 228 -52.88 55.93 13.06
N LEU A 229 -53.31 54.82 12.46
CA LEU A 229 -54.63 54.72 11.81
C LEU A 229 -55.80 54.88 12.79
N ALA A 230 -55.62 54.54 14.07
CA ALA A 230 -56.63 54.76 15.11
C ALA A 230 -56.75 56.26 15.46
N THR A 231 -55.64 56.96 15.66
CA THR A 231 -55.66 58.41 15.98
C THR A 231 -56.08 59.27 14.79
N GLU A 232 -55.75 58.86 13.56
CA GLU A 232 -56.29 59.48 12.34
C GLU A 232 -57.81 59.28 12.22
N ARG A 233 -58.32 58.08 12.51
CA ARG A 233 -59.78 57.83 12.54
C ARG A 233 -60.47 58.67 13.60
N GLU A 234 -59.94 58.73 14.81
CA GLU A 234 -60.48 59.53 15.91
C GLU A 234 -60.57 61.02 15.51
N ARG A 235 -59.47 61.57 14.96
CA ARG A 235 -59.41 62.94 14.42
C ARG A 235 -60.42 63.19 13.30
N LEU A 236 -60.62 62.23 12.40
CA LEU A 236 -61.62 62.35 11.34
C LEU A 236 -63.05 62.26 11.90
N THR A 237 -63.30 61.44 12.92
CA THR A 237 -64.62 61.38 13.56
C THR A 237 -64.98 62.63 14.35
N THR A 238 -64.01 63.29 15.01
CA THR A 238 -64.27 64.59 15.67
C THR A 238 -64.50 65.69 14.64
N GLN A 239 -63.68 65.77 13.59
CA GLN A 239 -63.91 66.71 12.47
C GLN A 239 -65.26 66.50 11.78
N LEU A 240 -65.73 65.25 11.65
CA LEU A 240 -67.08 64.96 11.17
C LEU A 240 -68.15 65.43 12.16
N ALA A 241 -68.00 65.21 13.47
CA ALA A 241 -68.95 65.68 14.47
C ALA A 241 -69.05 67.24 14.50
N ASP A 242 -67.92 67.93 14.40
CA ASP A 242 -67.85 69.39 14.28
C ASP A 242 -68.53 69.89 13.00
N ALA A 243 -68.37 69.17 11.89
CA ALA A 243 -69.06 69.49 10.64
C ALA A 243 -70.59 69.28 10.74
N HIS A 244 -71.06 68.18 11.36
CA HIS A 244 -72.49 67.92 11.54
C HIS A 244 -73.15 68.93 12.48
N THR A 245 -72.51 69.27 13.60
CA THR A 245 -73.04 70.30 14.52
C THR A 245 -73.09 71.68 13.86
N ARG A 246 -72.09 72.03 13.04
CA ARG A 246 -72.12 73.26 12.22
C ARG A 246 -73.23 73.25 11.16
N ILE A 247 -73.49 72.11 10.52
CA ILE A 247 -74.60 71.96 9.56
C ILE A 247 -75.94 72.17 10.28
N ALA A 248 -76.18 71.45 11.38
CA ALA A 248 -77.41 71.57 12.16
C ALA A 248 -77.63 73.02 12.70
N ALA A 249 -76.56 73.72 13.07
CA ALA A 249 -76.64 75.13 13.48
C ALA A 249 -77.02 76.06 12.31
N LEU A 250 -76.51 75.80 11.09
CA LEU A 250 -76.88 76.56 9.88
C LEU A 250 -78.31 76.23 9.41
N GLU A 251 -78.76 74.98 9.58
CA GLU A 251 -80.13 74.55 9.29
C GLU A 251 -81.12 75.19 10.26
N GLY A 252 -80.86 75.15 11.58
CA GLY A 252 -81.69 75.84 12.57
C GLY A 252 -81.70 77.37 12.44
N LEU A 253 -80.62 77.98 11.93
CA LEU A 253 -80.63 79.40 11.54
C LEU A 253 -81.47 79.65 10.28
N ARG A 254 -81.40 78.76 9.30
CA ARG A 254 -82.22 78.83 8.07
C ARG A 254 -83.71 78.68 8.37
N GLU A 255 -84.08 77.78 9.29
CA GLU A 255 -85.47 77.60 9.72
C GLU A 255 -86.00 78.87 10.39
N ARG A 256 -85.27 79.42 11.37
CA ARG A 256 -85.63 80.71 12.01
C ARG A 256 -85.79 81.84 11.00
N LEU A 257 -84.87 81.97 10.04
CA LEU A 257 -84.96 82.97 8.97
C LEU A 257 -86.16 82.74 8.03
N LEU A 258 -86.61 81.50 7.83
CA LEU A 258 -87.82 81.19 7.09
C LEU A 258 -89.08 81.55 7.89
N ASP A 259 -89.08 81.32 9.21
CA ASP A 259 -90.17 81.71 10.11
C ASP A 259 -90.27 83.23 10.31
N GLU A 260 -89.14 83.94 10.40
CA GLU A 260 -89.06 85.41 10.38
C GLU A 260 -89.59 85.98 9.06
N VAL A 261 -89.29 85.33 7.93
CA VAL A 261 -89.83 85.72 6.61
C VAL A 261 -91.32 85.34 6.47
N ALA A 262 -91.79 84.27 7.09
CA ALA A 262 -93.20 83.88 7.10
C ALA A 262 -94.04 84.86 7.96
N SER A 263 -93.66 85.04 9.22
CA SER A 263 -94.27 86.01 10.13
C SER A 263 -94.17 87.44 9.62
N GLY A 264 -93.06 87.83 8.97
CA GLY A 264 -92.93 89.11 8.29
C GLY A 264 -93.88 89.29 7.10
N ARG A 265 -94.16 88.22 6.34
CA ARG A 265 -95.20 88.22 5.28
C ARG A 265 -96.60 88.31 5.88
N ASP A 266 -96.87 87.64 7.00
CA ASP A 266 -98.18 87.65 7.64
C ASP A 266 -98.47 88.98 8.36
N ALA A 267 -97.47 89.58 9.01
CA ALA A 267 -97.53 90.96 9.50
C ALA A 267 -97.71 91.96 8.35
N HIS A 268 -97.05 91.75 7.19
CA HIS A 268 -97.29 92.60 6.01
C HIS A 268 -98.69 92.41 5.43
N ARG A 269 -99.21 91.16 5.35
CA ARG A 269 -100.60 90.87 4.96
C ARG A 269 -101.59 91.57 5.89
N GLN A 270 -101.41 91.45 7.21
CA GLN A 270 -102.20 92.14 8.23
C GLN A 270 -102.13 93.66 8.04
N ALA A 271 -100.93 94.26 7.96
CA ALA A 271 -100.76 95.69 7.73
C ALA A 271 -101.39 96.17 6.40
N THR A 272 -101.37 95.36 5.34
CA THR A 272 -102.06 95.69 4.07
C THR A 272 -103.58 95.55 4.17
N ALA A 273 -104.10 94.60 4.96
CA ALA A 273 -105.52 94.45 5.24
C ALA A 273 -106.04 95.56 6.16
N GLU A 274 -105.26 95.97 7.16
CA GLU A 274 -105.52 97.12 8.02
C GLU A 274 -105.44 98.43 7.23
N ALA A 275 -104.42 98.62 6.38
CA ALA A 275 -104.34 99.77 5.50
C ALA A 275 -105.51 99.80 4.48
N ALA A 276 -105.94 98.65 3.98
CA ALA A 276 -107.13 98.54 3.14
C ALA A 276 -108.41 98.89 3.93
N ALA A 277 -108.58 98.40 5.16
CA ALA A 277 -109.71 98.70 6.04
C ALA A 277 -109.72 100.18 6.45
N LEU A 278 -108.57 100.77 6.80
CA LEU A 278 -108.42 102.20 7.04
C LEU A 278 -108.69 103.01 5.78
N SER A 279 -108.29 102.54 4.59
CA SER A 279 -108.63 103.21 3.33
C SER A 279 -110.14 103.14 3.06
N ALA A 280 -110.80 102.01 3.38
CA ALA A 280 -112.24 101.86 3.29
C ALA A 280 -112.96 102.83 4.25
N VAL A 281 -112.56 102.86 5.54
CA VAL A 281 -113.05 103.81 6.54
C VAL A 281 -112.81 105.26 6.11
N VAL A 282 -111.66 105.60 5.53
CA VAL A 282 -111.40 106.94 4.98
C VAL A 282 -112.25 107.23 3.75
N THR A 283 -112.55 106.24 2.89
CA THR A 283 -113.53 106.44 1.80
C THR A 283 -114.95 106.59 2.32
N GLU A 284 -115.32 105.92 3.40
CA GLU A 284 -116.63 106.03 4.05
C GLU A 284 -116.76 107.37 4.78
N GLN A 285 -115.74 107.82 5.51
CA GLN A 285 -115.65 109.17 6.08
C GLN A 285 -115.67 110.25 4.98
N ARG A 286 -115.01 110.03 3.84
CA ARG A 286 -115.15 110.93 2.67
C ARG A 286 -116.54 110.86 2.06
N ARG A 287 -117.24 109.73 2.12
CA ARG A 287 -118.62 109.57 1.63
C ARG A 287 -119.64 110.23 2.55
N THR A 288 -119.44 110.20 3.87
CA THR A 288 -120.27 110.93 4.84
C THR A 288 -119.94 112.43 4.83
N LEU A 289 -118.67 112.84 4.71
CA LEU A 289 -118.30 114.24 4.50
C LEU A 289 -118.79 114.80 3.15
N ALA A 290 -118.84 113.97 2.10
CA ALA A 290 -119.46 114.33 0.82
C ALA A 290 -120.99 114.40 0.94
N ALA A 291 -121.62 113.50 1.70
CA ALA A 291 -123.05 113.60 2.02
C ALA A 291 -123.37 114.90 2.77
N LEU A 292 -122.55 115.27 3.76
CA LEU A 292 -122.68 116.53 4.51
C LEU A 292 -122.42 117.77 3.62
N HIS A 293 -121.41 117.76 2.75
CA HIS A 293 -121.23 118.83 1.76
C HIS A 293 -122.41 118.91 0.78
N SER A 294 -122.99 117.78 0.36
CA SER A 294 -124.18 117.75 -0.50
C SER A 294 -125.46 118.25 0.18
N GLN A 295 -125.46 118.40 1.52
CA GLN A 295 -126.52 119.08 2.26
C GLN A 295 -126.33 120.60 2.36
N GLN A 296 -125.17 121.15 1.99
CA GLN A 296 -124.83 122.54 2.29
C GLN A 296 -124.49 123.44 1.07
N THR A 297 -124.25 122.88 -0.12
CA THR A 297 -124.12 123.69 -1.36
C THR A 297 -124.88 123.07 -2.53
N ILE A 298 -125.95 123.75 -2.96
CA ILE A 298 -126.82 123.39 -4.08
C ILE A 298 -126.46 124.28 -5.30
N LEU A 299 -126.58 123.71 -6.53
CA LEU A 299 -126.41 124.32 -7.87
C LEU A 299 -124.99 124.45 -8.47
N THR A 300 -125.01 124.61 -9.81
CA THR A 300 -123.95 124.99 -10.77
C THR A 300 -122.83 123.99 -11.19
N GLN A 301 -122.94 123.59 -12.47
CA GLN A 301 -121.88 123.19 -13.43
C GLN A 301 -120.78 124.29 -13.57
N PRO A 302 -119.56 124.09 -14.17
CA PRO A 302 -119.38 123.47 -15.50
C PRO A 302 -118.01 122.83 -15.91
N ALA A 303 -118.01 122.31 -17.15
CA ALA A 303 -116.99 122.30 -18.22
C ALA A 303 -115.46 122.01 -18.02
N THR A 304 -114.98 121.29 -19.03
CA THR A 304 -113.63 120.96 -19.56
C THR A 304 -112.71 122.18 -19.88
N PRO A 305 -111.48 122.09 -20.50
CA PRO A 305 -110.68 120.96 -21.04
C PRO A 305 -109.11 121.01 -20.81
N ARG A 306 -108.34 120.15 -21.55
CA ARG A 306 -106.91 120.23 -22.03
C ARG A 306 -105.74 119.54 -21.26
N ARG A 307 -105.08 118.57 -21.96
CA ARG A 307 -103.64 118.39 -22.38
C ARG A 307 -102.52 119.26 -21.72
N PRO A 308 -101.19 118.90 -21.79
CA PRO A 308 -100.52 117.72 -22.42
C PRO A 308 -99.25 117.12 -21.70
N ALA A 309 -98.60 116.10 -22.32
CA ALA A 309 -97.13 115.80 -22.28
C ALA A 309 -96.47 115.31 -20.94
N ARG A 310 -95.26 114.69 -20.86
CA ARG A 310 -94.32 114.04 -21.83
C ARG A 310 -93.27 113.16 -21.07
N LEU A 311 -92.52 112.35 -21.83
CA LEU A 311 -91.10 111.91 -21.63
C LEU A 311 -90.69 110.72 -20.71
N HIS A 312 -89.75 109.93 -21.28
CA HIS A 312 -88.83 108.91 -20.74
C HIS A 312 -87.54 109.57 -20.17
N PRO A 313 -86.63 108.89 -19.40
CA PRO A 313 -85.58 108.01 -19.98
C PRO A 313 -84.98 106.87 -19.10
N ALA A 314 -84.04 106.14 -19.75
CA ALA A 314 -82.93 105.23 -19.34
C ALA A 314 -82.38 105.25 -17.88
N ARG A 315 -81.52 104.33 -17.39
CA ARG A 315 -80.47 103.42 -17.97
C ARG A 315 -80.32 102.18 -17.01
N SER A 316 -79.31 101.29 -16.92
CA SER A 316 -77.96 101.02 -17.50
C SER A 316 -77.51 99.56 -17.19
N VAL A 317 -76.36 99.09 -17.72
CA VAL A 317 -75.65 97.82 -17.39
C VAL A 317 -74.15 98.13 -17.17
N PRO A 318 -73.38 97.33 -16.40
CA PRO A 318 -72.12 96.76 -16.96
C PRO A 318 -71.70 95.35 -16.43
N PRO A 319 -70.75 94.65 -17.09
CA PRO A 319 -70.19 93.33 -16.67
C PRO A 319 -68.64 93.31 -16.41
N GLY A 320 -68.10 92.16 -15.94
CA GLY A 320 -66.65 91.82 -15.86
C GLY A 320 -65.95 92.15 -14.52
N HIS A 321 -64.72 91.71 -14.21
CA HIS A 321 -63.79 90.72 -14.83
C HIS A 321 -62.58 90.42 -13.89
N ALA A 322 -61.92 89.25 -14.03
CA ALA A 322 -60.56 88.88 -13.53
C ALA A 322 -60.34 88.85 -11.98
N ALA A 323 -59.23 88.36 -11.38
CA ALA A 323 -57.96 87.73 -11.84
C ALA A 323 -57.52 86.63 -10.82
N ALA A 324 -56.97 85.46 -11.19
CA ALA A 324 -55.56 85.10 -11.46
C ALA A 324 -54.54 85.23 -10.28
N VAL A 325 -53.76 84.16 -9.99
CA VAL A 325 -52.33 84.14 -9.51
C VAL A 325 -51.87 82.71 -9.12
N ALA A 326 -50.66 82.30 -9.54
CA ALA A 326 -49.74 81.24 -9.00
C ALA A 326 -50.25 79.78 -8.75
N ALA A 327 -49.42 78.73 -8.78
CA ALA A 327 -48.10 78.49 -9.37
C ALA A 327 -47.87 76.96 -9.53
N ALA A 328 -46.86 76.54 -10.31
CA ALA A 328 -46.39 75.15 -10.31
C ALA A 328 -45.46 74.88 -9.10
N PRO A 329 -45.23 73.61 -8.71
CA PRO A 329 -44.08 72.93 -9.31
C PRO A 329 -44.25 71.42 -9.59
N ARG A 330 -43.62 70.96 -10.69
CA ARG A 330 -43.01 69.62 -10.82
C ARG A 330 -41.79 69.54 -9.87
N PRO A 331 -41.37 68.37 -9.32
CA PRO A 331 -40.64 67.39 -10.14
C PRO A 331 -40.93 65.91 -9.76
N PRO A 332 -39.97 64.96 -9.54
CA PRO A 332 -40.10 63.56 -9.97
C PRO A 332 -40.32 62.62 -8.73
N SER A 333 -40.18 61.29 -8.73
CA SER A 333 -39.38 60.41 -9.60
C SER A 333 -39.81 58.94 -9.60
N ARG A 334 -39.35 58.26 -10.65
CA ARG A 334 -39.35 56.79 -10.85
C ARG A 334 -38.29 56.13 -9.95
N PRO A 335 -38.63 55.08 -9.18
CA PRO A 335 -37.67 54.08 -8.74
C PRO A 335 -37.62 52.89 -9.73
N PRO A 336 -36.55 52.69 -10.51
CA PRO A 336 -36.25 51.39 -11.11
C PRO A 336 -35.61 50.47 -10.06
N GLY A 337 -36.09 49.24 -9.89
CA GLY A 337 -35.61 48.42 -8.78
C GLY A 337 -36.20 47.01 -8.68
N THR A 338 -36.17 46.22 -9.76
CA THR A 338 -36.27 44.76 -9.62
C THR A 338 -35.04 44.25 -8.87
N PRO A 339 -35.17 43.61 -7.67
CA PRO A 339 -34.03 42.96 -7.04
C PRO A 339 -33.56 41.81 -7.92
N GLY A 340 -32.28 41.83 -8.30
CA GLY A 340 -31.72 40.85 -9.23
C GLY A 340 -31.75 39.44 -8.68
N THR A 341 -32.20 38.47 -9.49
CA THR A 341 -32.03 37.05 -9.20
C THR A 341 -30.53 36.72 -9.10
N PRO A 342 -30.04 36.19 -7.97
CA PRO A 342 -28.63 35.79 -7.86
C PRO A 342 -28.37 34.58 -8.76
N ARG A 343 -27.68 34.80 -9.87
CA ARG A 343 -27.28 33.75 -10.81
C ARG A 343 -26.25 32.84 -10.13
N PRO A 344 -26.51 31.53 -9.95
CA PRO A 344 -25.61 30.64 -9.20
C PRO A 344 -24.41 30.23 -10.06
N SER A 345 -23.41 31.11 -10.14
CA SER A 345 -22.10 30.82 -10.70
C SER A 345 -21.04 30.80 -9.59
N HIS A 346 -20.66 29.59 -9.15
CA HIS A 346 -19.26 29.14 -9.22
C HIS A 346 -19.14 27.66 -8.79
N LEU A 347 -19.20 26.76 -9.78
CA LEU A 347 -18.65 25.41 -9.66
C LEU A 347 -17.12 25.49 -9.54
N ARG A 348 -16.58 25.77 -8.34
CA ARG A 348 -15.16 25.55 -8.05
C ARG A 348 -14.94 24.06 -7.80
N ARG A 349 -14.35 23.40 -8.80
CA ARG A 349 -13.85 22.03 -8.75
C ARG A 349 -13.02 21.79 -7.49
N ARG A 350 -13.21 20.64 -6.83
CA ARG A 350 -12.14 20.01 -6.04
C ARG A 350 -10.96 19.68 -6.97
N PRO A 351 -9.72 19.98 -6.59
CA PRO A 351 -8.58 19.12 -6.87
C PRO A 351 -8.45 18.06 -5.77
N SER A 352 -8.29 16.82 -6.21
CA SER A 352 -7.75 15.66 -5.46
C SER A 352 -7.04 14.80 -6.53
N PRO A 353 -6.10 13.90 -6.21
CA PRO A 353 -5.75 13.35 -4.89
C PRO A 353 -5.16 14.37 -3.91
#